data_AF-A0A7Y6UDF9-F1
#
_entry.id   AF-A0A7Y6UDF9-F1
#
_cell.length_a   1.000
_cell.length_b   1.000
_cell.length_c   1.000
_cell.angle_alpha   90.00
_cell.angle_beta   90.00
_cell.angle_gamma   90.00
#
_symmetry.space_group_name_H-M   'P 1'
#
loop_
_entity.id
_entity.type
_entity.pdbx_description
1 polymer ?
#
loop_
_entity_poly.entity_id
_entity_poly.type
_entity_poly.pdbx_seq_one_letter_code
_entity_poly.pdbx_strand_id
1 'polypeptide(L)'
;MKYADLTQLLDTNADRLTATVLGEMYQNPFWHERFGERANIHGKKDGRFHIDYLIQALASDDVRILEQYARWLQQVLTSRGMCSRHLADNFILLGRAIGNESWPDREVAVRLLGAAAEALKYPAGTPRRIQDAAPAIVAHATESIYARHPEWLERWGEAGRARCADDLDYHVQYIADALALADAPGFARYVVWMGDFLGRRKIPKEHLVEALETLAASADAVAADISAEVRRVIELAVAELTRPR
;
A
#
# COMPACT_ATOMS: atom_id res chain seq x y z
N MET A 1 28.65 6.09 19.77
CA MET A 1 27.47 6.27 18.90
C MET A 1 26.22 6.08 19.74
N LYS A 2 25.22 6.96 19.64
CA LYS A 2 24.08 7.06 20.59
C LYS A 2 23.23 5.78 20.68
N TYR A 3 23.18 4.97 19.62
CA TYR A 3 22.40 3.73 19.56
C TYR A 3 23.23 2.52 19.10
N ALA A 4 24.49 2.40 19.53
CA ALA A 4 25.41 1.36 19.07
C ALA A 4 24.85 -0.06 19.23
N ASP A 5 24.31 -0.38 20.42
CA ASP A 5 23.76 -1.71 20.72
C ASP A 5 22.55 -2.03 19.82
N LEU A 6 21.62 -1.08 19.65
CA LEU A 6 20.46 -1.25 18.77
C LEU A 6 20.89 -1.46 17.31
N THR A 7 21.86 -0.70 16.81
CA THR A 7 22.34 -0.86 15.42
C THR A 7 22.99 -2.24 15.20
N GLN A 8 23.73 -2.76 16.18
CA GLN A 8 24.31 -4.09 16.11
C GLN A 8 23.23 -5.19 16.16
N LEU A 9 22.22 -5.02 17.02
CA LEU A 9 21.09 -5.95 17.12
C LEU A 9 20.30 -5.99 15.81
N LEU A 10 20.03 -4.83 15.20
CA LEU A 10 19.37 -4.73 13.90
C LEU A 10 20.15 -5.44 12.81
N ASP A 11 21.46 -5.20 12.70
CA ASP A 11 22.30 -5.84 11.69
C ASP A 11 22.35 -7.38 11.87
N THR A 12 22.57 -7.82 13.11
CA THR A 12 22.65 -9.25 13.46
C THR A 12 21.33 -9.98 13.19
N ASN A 13 20.19 -9.30 13.35
CA ASN A 13 18.86 -9.89 13.18
C ASN A 13 18.19 -9.54 11.84
N ALA A 14 18.91 -8.91 10.91
CA ALA A 14 18.31 -8.36 9.70
C ALA A 14 17.55 -9.40 8.87
N ASP A 15 18.16 -10.58 8.67
CA ASP A 15 17.56 -11.66 7.90
C ASP A 15 16.32 -12.26 8.59
N ARG A 16 16.35 -12.37 9.93
CA ARG A 16 15.23 -12.88 10.73
C ARG A 16 14.06 -11.90 10.68
N LEU A 17 14.31 -10.62 10.92
CA LEU A 17 13.29 -9.57 10.84
C LEU A 17 12.67 -9.51 9.44
N THR A 18 13.51 -9.56 8.40
CA THR A 18 13.06 -9.61 7.00
C THR A 18 12.18 -10.83 6.74
N ALA A 19 12.58 -12.01 7.21
CA ALA A 19 11.77 -13.22 7.06
C ALA A 19 10.42 -13.14 7.77
N THR A 20 10.36 -12.54 8.98
CA THR A 20 9.11 -12.30 9.71
C THR A 20 8.19 -11.37 8.92
N VAL A 21 8.69 -10.22 8.46
CA VAL A 21 7.90 -9.23 7.70
C VAL A 21 7.36 -9.83 6.39
N LEU A 22 8.23 -10.50 5.61
CA LEU A 22 7.79 -11.14 4.37
C LEU A 22 6.79 -12.28 4.62
N GLY A 23 6.96 -13.03 5.72
CA GLY A 23 6.03 -14.07 6.12
C GLY A 23 4.63 -13.55 6.43
N GLU A 24 4.52 -12.36 7.03
CA GLU A 24 3.23 -11.68 7.23
C GLU A 24 2.69 -11.11 5.91
N MET A 25 3.50 -10.37 5.15
CA MET A 25 3.07 -9.75 3.89
C MET A 25 2.56 -10.79 2.88
N TYR A 26 3.26 -11.92 2.73
CA TYR A 26 2.99 -12.91 1.69
C TYR A 26 1.83 -13.86 2.04
N GLN A 27 1.17 -13.66 3.18
CA GLN A 27 -0.16 -14.21 3.41
C GLN A 27 -1.17 -13.64 2.39
N ASN A 28 -0.94 -12.41 1.92
CA ASN A 28 -1.71 -11.86 0.81
C ASN A 28 -1.23 -12.48 -0.52
N PRO A 29 -2.11 -13.18 -1.26
CA PRO A 29 -1.75 -13.83 -2.53
C PRO A 29 -1.29 -12.85 -3.61
N PHE A 30 -1.57 -11.55 -3.47
CA PHE A 30 -1.10 -10.49 -4.35
C PHE A 30 0.40 -10.63 -4.67
N TRP A 31 1.24 -10.87 -3.66
CA TRP A 31 2.69 -10.87 -3.83
C TRP A 31 3.19 -11.98 -4.77
N HIS A 32 2.74 -13.20 -4.54
CA HIS A 32 3.12 -14.34 -5.37
C HIS A 32 2.49 -14.28 -6.76
N GLU A 33 1.26 -13.79 -6.87
CA GLU A 33 0.56 -13.69 -8.17
C GLU A 33 1.09 -12.56 -9.04
N ARG A 34 1.57 -11.48 -8.42
CA ARG A 34 2.12 -10.33 -9.14
C ARG A 34 3.58 -10.53 -9.51
N PHE A 35 4.38 -11.11 -8.61
CA PHE A 35 5.84 -11.15 -8.76
C PHE A 35 6.43 -12.56 -8.86
N GLY A 36 5.66 -13.63 -8.61
CA GLY A 36 6.13 -15.01 -8.69
C GLY A 36 7.35 -15.27 -7.79
N GLU A 37 8.30 -16.06 -8.28
CA GLU A 37 9.54 -16.38 -7.55
C GLU A 37 10.40 -15.14 -7.23
N ARG A 38 10.27 -14.08 -8.05
CA ARG A 38 10.99 -12.81 -7.82
C ARG A 38 10.58 -12.13 -6.52
N ALA A 39 9.36 -12.37 -6.03
CA ALA A 39 8.91 -11.88 -4.73
C ALA A 39 9.89 -12.30 -3.62
N ASN A 40 10.34 -13.55 -3.61
CA ASN A 40 11.20 -14.06 -2.55
C ASN A 40 12.63 -13.53 -2.64
N ILE A 41 13.19 -13.47 -3.86
CA ILE A 41 14.57 -13.02 -4.08
C ILE A 41 14.70 -11.52 -3.82
N HIS A 42 13.83 -10.72 -4.43
CA HIS A 42 13.88 -9.27 -4.27
C HIS A 42 13.35 -8.83 -2.91
N GLY A 43 12.29 -9.47 -2.39
CA GLY A 43 11.77 -9.14 -1.06
C GLY A 43 12.81 -9.28 0.04
N LYS A 44 13.64 -10.33 0.02
CA LYS A 44 14.73 -10.49 0.99
C LYS A 44 15.78 -9.38 0.87
N LYS A 45 16.14 -9.04 -0.37
CA LYS A 45 17.10 -7.97 -0.64
C LYS A 45 16.56 -6.60 -0.22
N ASP A 46 15.30 -6.33 -0.49
CA ASP A 46 14.63 -5.08 -0.15
C ASP A 46 14.46 -4.94 1.37
N GLY A 47 14.08 -6.02 2.07
CA GLY A 47 14.04 -6.05 3.54
C GLY A 47 15.40 -5.74 4.18
N ARG A 48 16.49 -6.27 3.61
CA ARG A 48 17.85 -5.90 4.06
C ARG A 48 18.14 -4.42 3.86
N PHE A 49 17.79 -3.84 2.70
CA PHE A 49 17.96 -2.41 2.47
C PHE A 49 17.15 -1.55 3.46
N HIS A 50 15.91 -1.92 3.79
CA HIS A 50 15.11 -1.20 4.78
C HIS A 50 15.82 -1.11 6.14
N ILE A 51 16.43 -2.22 6.57
CA ILE A 51 17.16 -2.30 7.84
C ILE A 51 18.50 -1.54 7.76
N ASP A 52 19.22 -1.63 6.65
CA ASP A 52 20.48 -0.90 6.46
C ASP A 52 20.25 0.63 6.52
N TYR A 53 19.20 1.14 5.87
CA TYR A 53 18.86 2.58 5.93
C TYR A 53 18.35 3.00 7.32
N LEU A 54 17.66 2.13 8.04
CA LEU A 54 17.28 2.37 9.44
C LEU A 54 18.53 2.47 10.34
N ILE A 55 19.50 1.57 10.16
CA ILE A 55 20.77 1.60 10.88
C ILE A 55 21.52 2.90 10.57
N GLN A 56 21.56 3.34 9.32
CA GLN A 56 22.18 4.62 8.94
C GLN A 56 21.50 5.81 9.62
N ALA A 57 20.16 5.85 9.61
CA ALA A 57 19.39 6.90 10.28
C ALA A 57 19.67 6.95 11.80
N LEU A 58 19.79 5.79 12.45
CA LEU A 58 20.17 5.69 13.87
C LEU A 58 21.62 6.12 14.11
N ALA A 59 22.56 5.67 13.28
CA ALA A 59 23.98 6.00 13.41
C ALA A 59 24.23 7.51 13.26
N SER A 60 23.45 8.18 12.42
CA SER A 60 23.52 9.62 12.17
C SER A 60 22.58 10.46 13.04
N ASP A 61 21.71 9.84 13.87
CA ASP A 61 20.62 10.52 14.60
C ASP A 61 19.78 11.43 13.68
N ASP A 62 19.53 10.99 12.45
CA ASP A 62 18.88 11.77 11.38
C ASP A 62 17.79 10.96 10.66
N VAL A 63 16.53 11.26 11.01
CA VAL A 63 15.34 10.64 10.41
C VAL A 63 15.24 10.86 8.90
N ARG A 64 15.81 11.97 8.40
CA ARG A 64 15.69 12.36 6.98
C ARG A 64 16.34 11.35 6.05
N ILE A 65 17.33 10.57 6.53
CA ILE A 65 17.94 9.49 5.76
C ILE A 65 16.89 8.46 5.35
N LEU A 66 16.06 8.03 6.30
CA LEU A 66 15.04 7.01 6.05
C LEU A 66 13.84 7.58 5.28
N GLU A 67 13.45 8.83 5.54
CA GLU A 67 12.39 9.52 4.77
C GLU A 67 12.78 9.70 3.31
N GLN A 68 14.03 10.09 3.03
CA GLN A 68 14.53 10.24 1.65
C GLN A 68 14.61 8.89 0.95
N TYR A 69 15.08 7.86 1.65
CA TYR A 69 15.06 6.48 1.14
C TYR A 69 13.64 6.04 0.77
N ALA A 70 12.66 6.25 1.66
CA ALA A 70 11.26 5.90 1.42
C ALA A 70 10.71 6.61 0.16
N ARG A 71 10.92 7.93 0.03
CA ARG A 71 10.46 8.72 -1.14
C ARG A 71 11.14 8.30 -2.44
N TRP A 72 12.44 7.98 -2.39
CA TRP A 72 13.14 7.44 -3.56
C TRP A 72 12.55 6.08 -3.96
N LEU A 73 12.38 5.19 -2.99
CA LEU A 73 11.88 3.84 -3.25
C LEU A 73 10.43 3.86 -3.75
N GLN A 74 9.60 4.79 -3.26
CA GLN A 74 8.24 5.04 -3.75
C GLN A 74 8.23 5.24 -5.27
N GLN A 75 9.10 6.10 -5.82
CA GLN A 75 9.19 6.34 -7.26
C GLN A 75 9.60 5.08 -8.03
N VAL A 76 10.49 4.27 -7.45
CA VAL A 76 10.96 3.03 -8.08
C VAL A 76 9.84 1.97 -8.11
N LEU A 77 9.15 1.74 -6.99
CA LEU A 77 8.21 0.62 -6.86
C LEU A 77 6.83 0.89 -7.47
N THR A 78 6.38 2.14 -7.48
CA THR A 78 5.16 2.55 -8.20
C THR A 78 5.25 2.24 -9.69
N SER A 79 6.41 2.50 -10.31
CA SER A 79 6.67 2.12 -11.71
C SER A 79 6.67 0.60 -11.95
N ARG A 80 6.81 -0.22 -10.89
CA ARG A 80 6.88 -1.69 -10.94
C ARG A 80 5.58 -2.36 -10.48
N GLY A 81 4.52 -1.58 -10.29
CA GLY A 81 3.19 -2.10 -10.00
C GLY A 81 2.92 -2.33 -8.51
N MET A 82 3.64 -1.67 -7.61
CA MET A 82 3.31 -1.60 -6.18
C MET A 82 2.90 -0.17 -5.83
N CYS A 83 1.74 0.01 -5.19
CA CYS A 83 1.41 1.34 -4.65
C CYS A 83 2.18 1.68 -3.36
N SER A 84 2.19 2.97 -3.00
CA SER A 84 2.85 3.53 -1.81
C SER A 84 2.47 2.82 -0.51
N ARG A 85 1.23 2.35 -0.40
CA ARG A 85 0.77 1.61 0.78
C ARG A 85 1.49 0.29 1.00
N HIS A 86 1.84 -0.46 -0.05
CA HIS A 86 2.61 -1.70 0.12
C HIS A 86 3.96 -1.46 0.79
N LEU A 87 4.58 -0.31 0.52
CA LEU A 87 5.83 0.09 1.16
C LEU A 87 5.61 0.58 2.59
N ALA A 88 4.54 1.36 2.83
CA ALA A 88 4.15 1.79 4.16
C ALA A 88 3.89 0.59 5.08
N ASP A 89 3.14 -0.42 4.59
CA ASP A 89 2.85 -1.65 5.31
C ASP A 89 4.13 -2.38 5.71
N ASN A 90 5.12 -2.45 4.81
CA ASN A 90 6.41 -3.07 5.11
C ASN A 90 7.12 -2.35 6.28
N PHE A 91 7.20 -1.02 6.24
CA PHE A 91 7.81 -0.25 7.35
C PHE A 91 7.04 -0.42 8.67
N ILE A 92 5.71 -0.45 8.62
CA ILE A 92 4.84 -0.65 9.80
C ILE A 92 5.07 -2.06 10.38
N LEU A 93 5.13 -3.09 9.53
CA LEU A 93 5.37 -4.47 9.93
C LEU A 93 6.77 -4.65 10.51
N LEU A 94 7.80 -4.04 9.89
CA LEU A 94 9.16 -4.03 10.42
C LEU A 94 9.21 -3.33 11.78
N GLY A 95 8.51 -2.21 11.93
CA GLY A 95 8.38 -1.49 13.19
C GLY A 95 7.72 -2.35 14.27
N ARG A 96 6.64 -3.06 13.93
CA ARG A 96 6.00 -4.03 14.83
C ARG A 96 6.94 -5.16 15.23
N ALA A 97 7.66 -5.74 14.27
CA ALA A 97 8.60 -6.83 14.52
C ALA A 97 9.70 -6.39 15.51
N ILE A 98 10.29 -5.21 15.31
CA ILE A 98 11.28 -4.63 16.23
C ILE A 98 10.64 -4.27 17.59
N GLY A 99 9.43 -3.72 17.59
CA GLY A 99 8.72 -3.30 18.80
C GLY A 99 8.38 -4.46 19.75
N ASN A 100 8.27 -5.68 19.22
CA ASN A 100 8.05 -6.91 19.98
C ASN A 100 9.32 -7.49 20.62
N GLU A 101 10.50 -6.97 20.26
CA GLU A 101 11.78 -7.43 20.82
C GLU A 101 12.04 -6.82 22.21
N SER A 102 12.89 -7.46 23.01
CA SER A 102 13.35 -6.90 24.29
C SER A 102 14.67 -6.14 24.15
N TRP A 103 14.81 -5.33 23.09
CA TRP A 103 16.02 -4.58 22.78
C TRP A 103 16.03 -3.19 23.41
N PRO A 104 17.21 -2.65 23.77
CA PRO A 104 17.35 -1.25 24.19
C PRO A 104 16.98 -0.31 23.05
N ASP A 105 16.35 0.82 23.39
CA ASP A 105 16.00 1.93 22.48
C ASP A 105 15.13 1.54 21.27
N ARG A 106 14.49 0.37 21.27
CA ARG A 106 13.70 -0.13 20.13
C ARG A 106 12.61 0.84 19.70
N GLU A 107 12.06 1.61 20.62
CA GLU A 107 11.03 2.61 20.37
C GLU A 107 11.52 3.71 19.43
N VAL A 108 12.83 4.00 19.41
CA VAL A 108 13.44 4.94 18.46
C VAL A 108 13.33 4.37 17.04
N ALA A 109 13.70 3.11 16.83
CA ALA A 109 13.58 2.45 15.53
C ALA A 109 12.13 2.42 15.03
N VAL A 110 11.17 2.11 15.92
CA VAL A 110 9.73 2.14 15.59
C VAL A 110 9.28 3.53 15.15
N ARG A 111 9.71 4.59 15.85
CA ARG A 111 9.37 5.97 15.45
C ARG A 111 9.98 6.35 14.10
N LEU A 112 11.22 5.97 13.82
CA LEU A 112 11.87 6.25 12.53
C LEU A 112 11.14 5.55 11.37
N LEU A 113 10.76 4.29 11.53
CA LEU A 113 9.96 3.56 10.53
C LEU A 113 8.57 4.15 10.35
N GLY A 114 7.93 4.62 11.42
CA GLY A 114 6.68 5.37 11.35
C GLY A 114 6.81 6.68 10.55
N ALA A 115 7.90 7.43 10.76
CA ALA A 115 8.20 8.63 9.98
C ALA A 115 8.45 8.30 8.50
N ALA A 116 9.13 7.19 8.21
CA ALA A 116 9.35 6.72 6.84
C ALA A 116 8.03 6.36 6.13
N ALA A 117 7.12 5.68 6.82
CA ALA A 117 5.78 5.39 6.31
C ALA A 117 4.98 6.67 6.05
N GLU A 118 5.04 7.65 6.96
CA GLU A 118 4.37 8.95 6.78
C GLU A 118 4.98 9.76 5.62
N ALA A 119 6.29 9.65 5.39
CA ALA A 119 6.98 10.32 4.29
C ALA A 119 6.56 9.84 2.89
N LEU A 120 5.88 8.68 2.80
CA LEU A 120 5.27 8.17 1.57
C LEU A 120 4.00 8.93 1.18
N LYS A 121 3.43 9.75 2.08
CA LYS A 121 2.39 10.70 1.68
C LYS A 121 3.00 11.80 0.82
N TYR A 122 2.31 12.12 -0.27
CA TYR A 122 2.74 13.19 -1.16
C TYR A 122 2.74 14.54 -0.42
N PRO A 123 3.67 15.46 -0.74
CA PRO A 123 3.79 16.70 0.00
C PRO A 123 2.62 17.67 -0.22
N ALA A 124 1.99 17.66 -1.40
CA ALA A 124 0.93 18.58 -1.77
C ALA A 124 0.10 18.08 -2.98
N GLY A 125 -0.91 18.87 -3.36
CA GLY A 125 -1.72 18.65 -4.55
C GLY A 125 -2.77 17.55 -4.40
N THR A 126 -3.42 17.21 -5.51
CA THR A 126 -4.44 16.17 -5.59
C THR A 126 -3.97 14.81 -5.04
N PRO A 127 -2.74 14.33 -5.31
CA PRO A 127 -2.23 13.07 -4.72
C PRO A 127 -2.20 13.06 -3.19
N ARG A 128 -1.84 14.19 -2.57
CA ARG A 128 -1.87 14.31 -1.10
C ARG A 128 -3.32 14.35 -0.59
N ARG A 129 -4.16 15.16 -1.21
CA ARG A 129 -5.56 15.33 -0.79
C ARG A 129 -6.35 14.03 -0.86
N ILE A 130 -6.13 13.20 -1.89
CA ILE A 130 -6.77 11.89 -1.97
C ILE A 130 -6.25 10.94 -0.88
N GLN A 131 -4.96 10.97 -0.54
CA GLN A 131 -4.42 10.17 0.57
C GLN A 131 -5.01 10.59 1.92
N ASP A 132 -5.17 11.89 2.16
CA ASP A 132 -5.79 12.40 3.39
C ASP A 132 -7.29 12.08 3.45
N ALA A 133 -7.99 12.10 2.30
CA ALA A 133 -9.41 11.76 2.19
C ALA A 133 -9.68 10.25 2.13
N ALA A 134 -8.65 9.40 1.94
CA ALA A 134 -8.80 7.97 1.72
C ALA A 134 -9.66 7.28 2.80
N PRO A 135 -9.48 7.52 4.13
CA PRO A 135 -10.32 6.89 5.14
C PRO A 135 -11.82 7.21 4.97
N ALA A 136 -12.16 8.44 4.61
CA ALA A 136 -13.54 8.86 4.40
C ALA A 136 -14.13 8.26 3.11
N ILE A 137 -13.35 8.27 2.02
CA ILE A 137 -13.75 7.68 0.72
C ILE A 137 -13.99 6.18 0.89
N VAL A 138 -13.06 5.46 1.53
CA VAL A 138 -13.13 4.00 1.73
C VAL A 138 -14.29 3.62 2.63
N ALA A 139 -14.51 4.35 3.73
CA ALA A 139 -15.64 4.11 4.62
C ALA A 139 -16.98 4.29 3.87
N HIS A 140 -17.14 5.42 3.16
CA HIS A 140 -18.35 5.69 2.39
C HIS A 140 -18.57 4.64 1.28
N ALA A 141 -17.52 4.24 0.57
CA ALA A 141 -17.59 3.25 -0.49
C ALA A 141 -17.96 1.86 0.06
N THR A 142 -17.38 1.47 1.20
CA THR A 142 -17.67 0.19 1.85
C THR A 142 -19.14 0.13 2.29
N GLU A 143 -19.66 1.18 2.93
CA GLU A 143 -21.09 1.23 3.27
C GLU A 143 -21.97 1.16 2.02
N SER A 144 -21.60 1.87 0.97
CA SER A 144 -22.36 1.89 -0.29
C SER A 144 -22.39 0.53 -0.98
N ILE A 145 -21.30 -0.24 -0.94
CA ILE A 145 -21.24 -1.61 -1.47
C ILE A 145 -22.13 -2.54 -0.63
N TYR A 146 -21.99 -2.51 0.70
CA TYR A 146 -22.72 -3.42 1.57
C TYR A 146 -24.23 -3.09 1.69
N ALA A 147 -24.62 -1.84 1.44
CA ALA A 147 -26.02 -1.47 1.30
C ALA A 147 -26.66 -2.06 0.02
N ARG A 148 -25.88 -2.23 -1.05
CA ARG A 148 -26.33 -2.85 -2.30
C ARG A 148 -26.23 -4.37 -2.28
N HIS A 149 -25.31 -4.90 -1.48
CA HIS A 149 -25.04 -6.32 -1.32
C HIS A 149 -25.17 -6.79 0.13
N PRO A 150 -26.35 -6.67 0.77
CA PRO A 150 -26.54 -7.10 2.14
C PRO A 150 -26.24 -8.60 2.34
N GLU A 151 -26.40 -9.42 1.30
CA GLU A 151 -26.10 -10.85 1.32
C GLU A 151 -24.60 -11.16 1.47
N TRP A 152 -23.72 -10.20 1.18
CA TRP A 152 -22.28 -10.36 1.38
C TRP A 152 -21.93 -10.34 2.87
N LEU A 153 -22.65 -9.55 3.67
CA LEU A 153 -22.48 -9.53 5.11
C LEU A 153 -22.89 -10.86 5.74
N GLU A 154 -24.01 -11.45 5.28
CA GLU A 154 -24.44 -12.77 5.74
C GLU A 154 -23.39 -13.85 5.42
N ARG A 155 -22.78 -13.78 4.23
CA ARG A 155 -21.85 -14.80 3.75
C ARG A 155 -20.45 -14.70 4.34
N TRP A 156 -19.91 -13.49 4.51
CA TRP A 156 -18.52 -13.28 4.90
C TRP A 156 -18.32 -12.49 6.20
N GLY A 157 -19.40 -11.97 6.77
CA GLY A 157 -19.39 -11.22 8.02
C GLY A 157 -18.52 -9.97 7.98
N GLU A 158 -18.26 -9.43 9.17
CA GLU A 158 -17.40 -8.25 9.35
C GLU A 158 -15.97 -8.46 8.85
N ALA A 159 -15.47 -9.70 8.86
CA ALA A 159 -14.16 -10.01 8.32
C ALA A 159 -14.09 -9.79 6.79
N GLY A 160 -15.14 -10.17 6.06
CA GLY A 160 -15.26 -9.88 4.62
C GLY A 160 -15.38 -8.38 4.35
N ARG A 161 -16.14 -7.68 5.20
CA ARG A 161 -16.32 -6.23 5.12
C ARG A 161 -15.01 -5.46 5.34
N ALA A 162 -14.24 -5.85 6.35
CA ALA A 162 -12.93 -5.28 6.60
C ALA A 162 -11.95 -5.52 5.44
N ARG A 163 -11.96 -6.72 4.83
CA ARG A 163 -11.13 -7.02 3.65
C ARG A 163 -11.54 -6.21 2.42
N CYS A 164 -12.84 -6.00 2.21
CA CYS A 164 -13.33 -5.13 1.15
C CYS A 164 -12.84 -3.69 1.34
N ALA A 165 -12.94 -3.15 2.55
CA ALA A 165 -12.39 -1.83 2.87
C ALA A 165 -10.87 -1.78 2.62
N ASP A 166 -10.15 -2.84 2.95
CA ASP A 166 -8.71 -2.96 2.72
C ASP A 166 -8.34 -2.91 1.23
N ASP A 167 -9.05 -3.67 0.39
CA ASP A 167 -8.87 -3.67 -1.07
C ASP A 167 -9.19 -2.29 -1.69
N LEU A 168 -10.26 -1.65 -1.21
CA LEU A 168 -10.65 -0.31 -1.65
C LEU A 168 -9.58 0.74 -1.32
N ASP A 169 -8.97 0.68 -0.12
CA ASP A 169 -7.87 1.58 0.21
C ASP A 169 -6.66 1.34 -0.70
N TYR A 170 -6.28 0.08 -0.99
CA TYR A 170 -5.24 -0.17 -1.98
C TYR A 170 -5.53 0.49 -3.34
N HIS A 171 -6.76 0.42 -3.84
CA HIS A 171 -7.15 1.10 -5.08
C HIS A 171 -6.98 2.63 -4.98
N VAL A 172 -7.40 3.25 -3.87
CA VAL A 172 -7.23 4.68 -3.63
C VAL A 172 -5.75 5.08 -3.66
N GLN A 173 -4.87 4.27 -3.08
CA GLN A 173 -3.43 4.54 -3.06
C GLN A 173 -2.80 4.40 -4.46
N TYR A 174 -3.24 3.42 -5.25
CA TYR A 174 -2.85 3.33 -6.66
C TYR A 174 -3.31 4.55 -7.48
N ILE A 175 -4.50 5.11 -7.19
CA ILE A 175 -4.97 6.35 -7.82
C ILE A 175 -4.10 7.53 -7.41
N ALA A 176 -3.77 7.66 -6.12
CA ALA A 176 -2.87 8.70 -5.61
C ALA A 176 -1.52 8.68 -6.34
N ASP A 177 -0.94 7.49 -6.49
CA ASP A 177 0.34 7.32 -7.17
C ASP A 177 0.26 7.65 -8.67
N ALA A 178 -0.82 7.24 -9.33
CA ALA A 178 -1.05 7.55 -10.74
C ALA A 178 -1.21 9.05 -10.98
N LEU A 179 -1.89 9.77 -10.08
CA LEU A 179 -2.01 11.22 -10.15
C LEU A 179 -0.66 11.90 -9.93
N ALA A 180 0.14 11.44 -8.96
CA ALA A 180 1.44 12.02 -8.66
C ALA A 180 2.45 11.85 -9.80
N LEU A 181 2.40 10.71 -10.50
CA LEU A 181 3.28 10.38 -11.60
C LEU A 181 2.73 10.80 -12.97
N ALA A 182 1.52 11.36 -13.01
CA ALA A 182 0.76 11.58 -14.24
C ALA A 182 0.66 10.30 -15.12
N ASP A 183 0.59 9.12 -14.50
CA ASP A 183 0.54 7.80 -15.16
C ASP A 183 -0.81 7.12 -14.94
N ALA A 184 -1.89 7.78 -15.38
CA ALA A 184 -3.21 7.15 -15.46
C ALA A 184 -3.21 5.82 -16.26
N PRO A 185 -2.44 5.67 -17.36
CA PRO A 185 -2.26 4.37 -18.02
C PRO A 185 -1.66 3.30 -17.11
N GLY A 186 -0.78 3.66 -16.16
CA GLY A 186 -0.24 2.77 -15.14
C GLY A 186 -1.30 2.21 -14.22
N PHE A 187 -2.21 3.06 -13.76
CA PHE A 187 -3.39 2.61 -13.01
C PHE A 187 -4.27 1.66 -13.83
N ALA A 188 -4.53 1.99 -15.10
CA ALA A 188 -5.31 1.12 -15.98
C ALA A 188 -4.66 -0.27 -16.15
N ARG A 189 -3.33 -0.34 -16.32
CA ARG A 189 -2.59 -1.63 -16.35
C ARG A 189 -2.76 -2.43 -15.05
N TYR A 190 -2.75 -1.75 -13.90
CA TYR A 190 -3.03 -2.38 -12.61
C TYR A 190 -4.45 -2.95 -12.55
N VAL A 191 -5.46 -2.18 -12.95
CA VAL A 191 -6.87 -2.60 -12.93
C VAL A 191 -7.12 -3.78 -13.88
N VAL A 192 -6.55 -3.77 -15.09
CA VAL A 192 -6.64 -4.91 -16.03
C VAL A 192 -6.03 -6.17 -15.41
N TRP A 193 -4.84 -6.06 -14.81
CA TRP A 193 -4.21 -7.19 -14.12
C TRP A 193 -5.04 -7.69 -12.93
N MET A 194 -5.63 -6.76 -12.15
CA MET A 194 -6.49 -7.10 -11.03
C MET A 194 -7.75 -7.85 -11.50
N GLY A 195 -8.35 -7.42 -12.61
CA GLY A 195 -9.46 -8.12 -13.25
C GLY A 195 -9.10 -9.56 -13.64
N ASP A 196 -7.92 -9.77 -14.26
CA ASP A 196 -7.44 -11.12 -14.58
C ASP A 196 -7.16 -11.96 -13.31
N PHE A 197 -6.60 -11.34 -12.27
CA PHE A 197 -6.32 -11.98 -10.97
C PHE A 197 -7.59 -12.44 -10.25
N LEU A 198 -8.63 -11.60 -10.24
CA LEU A 198 -9.95 -11.90 -9.68
C LEU A 198 -10.69 -12.94 -10.52
N GLY A 199 -10.59 -12.86 -11.86
CA GLY A 199 -11.18 -13.83 -12.78
C GLY A 199 -10.65 -15.26 -12.55
N ARG A 200 -9.35 -15.43 -12.29
CA ARG A 200 -8.77 -16.74 -11.90
C ARG A 200 -9.37 -17.29 -10.60
N ARG A 201 -9.91 -16.42 -9.75
CA ARG A 201 -10.60 -16.73 -8.49
C ARG A 201 -12.12 -16.80 -8.64
N LYS A 202 -12.63 -16.80 -9.88
CA LYS A 202 -14.06 -16.84 -10.21
C LYS A 202 -14.84 -15.63 -9.69
N ILE A 203 -14.17 -14.49 -9.53
CA ILE A 203 -14.80 -13.22 -9.22
C ILE A 203 -14.97 -12.47 -10.55
N PRO A 204 -16.22 -12.09 -10.92
CA PRO A 204 -16.47 -11.37 -12.17
C PRO A 204 -15.79 -9.99 -12.18
N LYS A 205 -15.31 -9.56 -13.36
CA LYS A 205 -14.68 -8.23 -13.51
C LYS A 205 -15.65 -7.09 -13.22
N GLU A 206 -16.96 -7.34 -13.35
CA GLU A 206 -18.05 -6.43 -13.07
C GLU A 206 -18.02 -5.97 -11.61
N HIS A 207 -17.61 -6.83 -10.67
CA HIS A 207 -17.45 -6.44 -9.27
C HIS A 207 -16.30 -5.45 -9.07
N LEU A 208 -15.21 -5.57 -9.85
CA LEU A 208 -14.11 -4.62 -9.82
C LEU A 208 -14.52 -3.28 -10.45
N VAL A 209 -15.27 -3.31 -11.55
CA VAL A 209 -15.85 -2.10 -12.16
C VAL A 209 -16.73 -1.38 -11.13
N GLU A 210 -17.65 -2.11 -10.49
CA GLU A 210 -18.55 -1.58 -9.48
C GLU A 210 -17.79 -0.96 -8.29
N ALA A 211 -16.75 -1.63 -7.80
CA ALA A 211 -15.92 -1.11 -6.71
C ALA A 211 -15.25 0.21 -7.10
N LEU A 212 -14.69 0.30 -8.30
CA LEU A 212 -14.04 1.51 -8.81
C LEU A 212 -15.04 2.65 -9.04
N GLU A 213 -16.21 2.37 -9.64
CA GLU A 213 -17.27 3.37 -9.81
C GLU A 213 -17.80 3.86 -8.47
N THR A 214 -17.89 2.98 -7.48
CA THR A 214 -18.28 3.35 -6.11
C THR A 214 -17.23 4.25 -5.45
N LEU A 215 -15.94 4.01 -5.68
CA LEU A 215 -14.88 4.91 -5.22
C LEU A 215 -14.98 6.29 -5.87
N ALA A 216 -15.28 6.36 -7.17
CA ALA A 216 -15.49 7.63 -7.87
C ALA A 216 -16.68 8.41 -7.27
N ALA A 217 -17.83 7.76 -7.09
CA ALA A 217 -19.01 8.36 -6.48
C ALA A 217 -18.77 8.77 -5.01
N SER A 218 -17.99 7.99 -4.27
CA SER A 218 -17.63 8.32 -2.88
C SER A 218 -16.69 9.53 -2.82
N ALA A 219 -15.73 9.63 -3.75
CA ALA A 219 -14.89 10.82 -3.88
C ALA A 219 -15.73 12.07 -4.22
N ASP A 220 -16.75 11.96 -5.07
CA ASP A 220 -17.68 13.07 -5.32
C ASP A 220 -18.43 13.52 -4.06
N ALA A 221 -18.84 12.56 -3.22
CA ALA A 221 -19.60 12.84 -2.01
C ALA A 221 -18.76 13.49 -0.90
N VAL A 222 -17.51 13.06 -0.72
CA VAL A 222 -16.70 13.45 0.47
C VAL A 222 -15.43 14.25 0.15
N ALA A 223 -15.06 14.37 -1.13
CA ALA A 223 -13.84 15.03 -1.60
C ALA A 223 -14.05 15.67 -2.98
N ALA A 224 -15.15 16.42 -3.13
CA ALA A 224 -15.58 17.03 -4.40
C ALA A 224 -14.51 17.93 -5.06
N ASP A 225 -13.59 18.45 -4.27
CA ASP A 225 -12.46 19.28 -4.66
C ASP A 225 -11.38 18.54 -5.47
N ILE A 226 -11.32 17.20 -5.39
CA ILE A 226 -10.41 16.35 -6.16
C ILE A 226 -11.13 15.35 -7.07
N SER A 227 -12.45 15.22 -6.93
CA SER A 227 -13.21 14.10 -7.50
C SER A 227 -13.16 14.04 -9.02
N ALA A 228 -13.06 15.18 -9.72
CA ALA A 228 -12.96 15.23 -11.17
C ALA A 228 -11.68 14.56 -11.71
N GLU A 229 -10.54 14.70 -11.01
CA GLU A 229 -9.29 14.04 -11.40
C GLU A 229 -9.32 12.55 -11.09
N VAL A 230 -9.86 12.18 -9.92
CA VAL A 230 -10.06 10.79 -9.50
C VAL A 230 -10.94 10.04 -10.48
N ARG A 231 -12.08 10.65 -10.85
CA ARG A 231 -13.04 10.08 -11.80
C ARG A 231 -12.39 9.82 -13.16
N ARG A 232 -11.61 10.76 -13.69
CA ARG A 232 -10.91 10.60 -14.98
C ARG A 232 -9.95 9.40 -14.97
N VAL A 233 -9.21 9.20 -13.87
CA VAL A 233 -8.29 8.06 -13.72
C VAL A 233 -9.07 6.74 -13.67
N ILE A 234 -10.19 6.70 -12.95
CA ILE A 234 -11.06 5.53 -12.85
C ILE A 234 -11.74 5.21 -14.19
N GLU A 235 -12.32 6.19 -14.87
CA GLU A 235 -13.00 6.02 -16.16
C GLU A 235 -12.06 5.43 -17.22
N LEU A 236 -10.81 5.91 -17.28
CA LEU A 236 -9.80 5.34 -18.16
C LEU A 236 -9.55 3.85 -17.85
N ALA A 237 -9.36 3.52 -16.57
CA ALA A 237 -9.09 2.15 -16.16
C ALA A 237 -10.27 1.19 -16.41
N VAL A 238 -11.50 1.64 -16.16
CA VAL A 238 -12.73 0.88 -16.45
C VAL A 238 -12.88 0.66 -17.96
N ALA A 239 -12.61 1.68 -18.78
CA ALA A 239 -12.65 1.54 -20.24
C ALA A 239 -11.62 0.52 -20.76
N GLU A 240 -10.41 0.49 -20.20
CA GLU A 240 -9.38 -0.50 -20.55
C GLU A 240 -9.76 -1.92 -20.09
N LEU A 241 -10.30 -2.07 -18.87
CA LEU A 241 -10.75 -3.37 -18.33
C LEU A 241 -11.91 -3.99 -19.13
N THR A 242 -12.79 -3.15 -19.65
CA THR A 242 -14.01 -3.58 -20.37
C THR A 242 -13.83 -3.68 -21.88
N ARG A 243 -12.69 -3.25 -22.42
CA ARG A 243 -12.38 -3.34 -23.84
C ARG A 243 -12.49 -4.81 -24.33
N PRO A 244 -13.21 -5.08 -25.44
CA PRO A 244 -13.20 -6.41 -26.07
C PRO A 244 -11.78 -6.84 -26.44
N ARG A 245 -11.41 -8.08 -26.13
CA ARG A 245 -10.13 -8.69 -26.53
C ARG A 245 -10.25 -9.34 -27.90
#